data_AF-A0A1H9UR60-F1
#
_entry.id   AF-A0A1H9UR60-F1
#
_cell.length_a   1.000
_cell.length_b   1.000
_cell.length_c   1.000
_cell.angle_alpha   90.00
_cell.angle_beta   90.00
_cell.angle_gamma   90.00
#
_symmetry.space_group_name_H-M   'P 1'
#
loop_
_entity.id
_entity.type
_entity.pdbx_description
1 polymer ?
#
loop_
_entity_poly.entity_id
_entity_poly.type
_entity_poly.pdbx_seq_one_letter_code
_entity_poly.pdbx_strand_id
1 'polypeptide(L)'
;MSIQPNASQQLPGDMRLMIHAIHELALDVALHGRYHTYTTLSGERDYFGWRIVTMPAGKTHTDPEAVAMNCNLSAITVPGWGGMTDAEEGREYCREQLGAMYKHLESLLQDSQGGDA
;
A
#
# COMPACT_ATOMS: atom_id res chain seq x y z
N MET A 1 27.81 0.12 25.15
CA MET A 1 27.27 0.77 23.94
C MET A 1 25.78 0.93 24.17
N SER A 2 25.34 2.15 24.49
CA SER A 2 23.93 2.41 24.85
C SER A 2 23.13 2.51 23.56
N ILE A 3 22.21 1.59 23.31
CA ILE A 3 21.21 1.76 22.26
C ILE A 3 20.31 2.90 22.74
N GLN A 4 20.55 4.11 22.27
CA GLN A 4 19.56 5.16 22.43
C GLN A 4 18.30 4.72 21.67
N PRO A 5 17.10 4.80 22.27
CA PRO A 5 15.87 4.56 21.52
C PRO A 5 15.76 5.68 20.48
N ASN A 6 16.14 5.37 19.24
CA ASN A 6 16.13 6.31 18.13
C ASN A 6 14.71 6.85 17.92
N ALA A 7 14.64 8.15 17.68
CA ALA A 7 13.41 8.89 17.43
C ALA A 7 12.53 8.18 16.37
N SER A 8 11.29 7.91 16.79
CA SER A 8 10.10 7.39 16.09
C SER A 8 10.24 6.11 15.27
N GLN A 9 10.09 4.96 15.93
CA GLN A 9 9.72 3.65 15.35
C GLN A 9 8.28 3.61 14.78
N GLN A 10 7.81 4.72 14.22
CA GLN A 10 6.40 4.95 13.96
C GLN A 10 6.24 5.59 12.58
N LEU A 11 5.36 5.00 11.76
CA LEU A 11 4.96 5.63 10.49
C LEU A 11 4.40 7.04 10.75
N PRO A 12 4.77 8.04 9.91
CA PRO A 12 4.14 9.36 9.92
C PRO A 12 2.61 9.28 9.89
N GLY A 13 1.94 10.19 10.58
CA GLY A 13 0.48 10.15 10.75
C GLY A 13 -0.29 10.25 9.44
N ASP A 14 0.18 11.08 8.51
CA ASP A 14 -0.38 11.20 7.15
C ASP A 14 -0.28 9.88 6.37
N MET A 15 0.85 9.17 6.46
CA MET A 15 1.02 7.86 5.82
C MET A 15 0.09 6.80 6.42
N ARG A 16 -0.12 6.81 7.74
CA ARG A 16 -1.09 5.91 8.39
C ARG A 16 -2.51 6.17 7.92
N LEU A 17 -2.89 7.45 7.79
CA LEU A 17 -4.22 7.83 7.29
C LEU A 17 -4.42 7.39 5.85
N MET A 18 -3.42 7.54 4.98
CA MET A 18 -3.49 7.04 3.60
C MET A 18 -3.62 5.53 3.55
N ILE A 19 -2.80 4.79 4.30
CA ILE A 19 -2.88 3.31 4.37
C ILE A 19 -4.28 2.87 4.84
N HIS A 20 -4.82 3.53 5.86
CA HIS A 20 -6.17 3.23 6.34
C HIS A 20 -7.23 3.48 5.27
N ALA A 21 -7.20 4.63 4.59
CA ALA A 21 -8.15 4.94 3.51
C ALA A 21 -8.07 3.91 2.36
N ILE A 22 -6.86 3.47 1.98
CA ILE A 22 -6.67 2.44 0.95
C ILE A 22 -7.21 1.09 1.44
N HIS A 23 -7.03 0.75 2.73
CA HIS A 23 -7.56 -0.49 3.29
C HIS A 23 -9.10 -0.51 3.29
N GLU A 24 -9.75 0.56 3.74
CA GLU A 24 -11.21 0.69 3.68
C GLU A 24 -11.72 0.58 2.25
N LEU A 25 -11.07 1.27 1.30
CA LEU A 25 -11.45 1.22 -0.10
C LEU A 25 -11.26 -0.17 -0.72
N ALA A 26 -10.24 -0.91 -0.31
CA ALA A 26 -10.03 -2.30 -0.74
C ALA A 26 -11.15 -3.22 -0.23
N LEU A 27 -11.66 -2.99 0.98
CA LEU A 27 -12.81 -3.70 1.53
C LEU A 27 -14.07 -3.40 0.71
N ASP A 28 -14.33 -2.13 0.40
CA ASP A 28 -15.48 -1.73 -0.42
C ASP A 28 -15.45 -2.41 -1.80
N VAL A 29 -14.30 -2.38 -2.49
CA VAL A 29 -14.10 -3.07 -3.78
C VAL A 29 -14.40 -4.56 -3.67
N ALA A 30 -13.94 -5.23 -2.60
CA ALA A 30 -14.21 -6.65 -2.39
C ALA A 30 -15.70 -6.93 -2.10
N LEU A 31 -16.37 -6.05 -1.36
CA LEU A 31 -17.79 -6.19 -1.01
C LEU A 31 -18.73 -6.07 -2.21
N HIS A 32 -18.33 -5.35 -3.26
CA HIS A 32 -19.07 -5.34 -4.53
C HIS A 32 -18.98 -6.66 -5.30
N GLY A 33 -18.07 -7.58 -4.93
CA GLY A 33 -18.04 -8.95 -5.41
C GLY A 33 -17.47 -9.16 -6.82
N ARG A 34 -17.08 -8.10 -7.54
CA ARG A 34 -16.43 -8.20 -8.87
C ARG A 34 -14.94 -8.48 -8.80
N TYR A 35 -14.31 -8.11 -7.71
CA TYR A 35 -12.87 -8.23 -7.50
C TYR A 35 -12.57 -8.86 -6.15
N HIS A 36 -11.47 -9.59 -6.08
CA HIS A 36 -10.83 -9.95 -4.82
C HIS A 36 -9.70 -8.96 -4.53
N THR A 37 -9.61 -8.55 -3.27
CA THR A 37 -8.53 -7.70 -2.76
C THR A 37 -7.92 -8.36 -1.53
N TYR A 38 -6.61 -8.19 -1.35
CA TYR A 38 -5.98 -8.39 -0.05
C TYR A 38 -4.82 -7.44 0.13
N THR A 39 -4.54 -7.12 1.38
CA THR A 39 -3.42 -6.24 1.77
C THR A 39 -2.44 -7.03 2.62
N THR A 40 -1.15 -6.86 2.38
CA THR A 40 -0.09 -7.53 3.13
C THR A 40 0.93 -6.52 3.62
N LEU A 41 1.33 -6.64 4.88
CA LEU A 41 2.49 -5.94 5.43
C LEU A 41 3.66 -6.91 5.49
N SER A 42 4.79 -6.54 4.90
CA SER A 42 6.01 -7.34 4.90
C SER A 42 7.11 -6.61 5.65
N GLY A 43 7.78 -7.32 6.56
CA GLY A 43 8.94 -6.84 7.30
C GLY A 43 10.06 -7.88 7.24
N GLU A 44 11.10 -7.59 6.49
CA GLU A 44 12.32 -8.37 6.35
C GLU A 44 13.53 -7.52 6.78
N ARG A 45 14.70 -8.17 6.87
CA ARG A 45 15.92 -7.60 7.46
C ARG A 45 16.36 -6.26 6.83
N ASP A 46 15.93 -5.95 5.61
CA ASP A 46 16.25 -4.70 4.89
C ASP A 46 15.06 -4.16 4.09
N TYR A 47 13.84 -4.61 4.40
CA TYR A 47 12.62 -4.21 3.69
C TYR A 47 11.42 -4.13 4.63
N PHE A 48 10.75 -3.00 4.63
CA PHE A 48 9.47 -2.81 5.27
C PHE A 48 8.53 -2.21 4.24
N GLY A 49 7.50 -2.96 3.88
CA GLY A 49 6.62 -2.56 2.79
C GLY A 49 5.18 -2.96 3.03
N TRP A 50 4.30 -2.20 2.40
CA TRP A 50 2.87 -2.46 2.40
C TRP A 50 2.40 -2.69 0.98
N ARG A 51 1.66 -3.77 0.78
CA ARG A 51 1.26 -4.27 -0.53
C ARG A 51 -0.25 -4.38 -0.61
N ILE A 52 -0.81 -4.01 -1.75
CA ILE A 52 -2.15 -4.42 -2.16
C ILE A 52 -2.04 -5.37 -3.36
N VAL A 53 -2.94 -6.35 -3.39
CA VAL A 53 -3.14 -7.20 -4.56
C VAL A 53 -4.63 -7.22 -4.88
N THR A 54 -4.94 -6.98 -6.15
CA THR A 54 -6.31 -6.97 -6.67
C THR A 54 -6.40 -7.87 -7.88
N MET A 55 -7.49 -8.61 -8.03
CA MET A 55 -7.75 -9.45 -9.19
C MET A 55 -9.26 -9.62 -9.41
N PRO A 56 -9.73 -9.91 -10.64
CA PRO A 56 -11.13 -10.23 -10.86
C PRO A 56 -11.60 -11.41 -9.99
N ALA A 57 -12.89 -11.45 -9.65
CA ALA A 57 -13.47 -12.56 -8.90
C ALA A 57 -13.23 -13.90 -9.62
N GLY A 58 -12.86 -14.93 -8.86
CA GLY A 58 -12.50 -16.25 -9.41
C GLY A 58 -11.07 -16.37 -9.96
N LYS A 59 -10.28 -15.29 -9.92
CA LYS A 59 -8.84 -15.31 -10.23
C LYS A 59 -8.00 -15.44 -8.96
N THR A 60 -6.73 -15.78 -9.16
CA THR A 60 -5.71 -15.95 -8.14
C THR A 60 -4.59 -14.94 -8.32
N HIS A 61 -3.79 -14.72 -7.28
CA HIS A 61 -2.69 -13.74 -7.31
C HIS A 61 -1.54 -14.11 -8.25
N THR A 62 -1.55 -15.31 -8.83
CA THR A 62 -0.59 -15.77 -9.84
C THR A 62 -1.11 -15.60 -11.27
N ASP A 63 -2.38 -15.27 -11.43
CA ASP A 63 -2.96 -15.03 -12.75
C ASP A 63 -2.48 -13.70 -13.33
N PRO A 64 -2.35 -13.58 -14.68
CA PRO A 64 -1.83 -12.38 -15.32
C PRO A 64 -2.70 -11.13 -15.12
N GLU A 65 -3.98 -11.29 -14.78
CA GLU A 65 -4.89 -10.21 -14.45
C GLU A 65 -4.74 -9.68 -13.01
N ALA A 66 -3.95 -10.36 -12.18
CA ALA A 66 -3.66 -9.89 -10.83
C ALA A 66 -2.70 -8.69 -10.86
N VAL A 67 -3.12 -7.59 -10.26
CA VAL A 67 -2.31 -6.38 -10.12
C VAL A 67 -1.76 -6.33 -8.70
N ALA A 68 -0.45 -6.21 -8.57
CA ALA A 68 0.23 -6.07 -7.29
C ALA A 68 0.95 -4.72 -7.22
N MET A 69 0.64 -3.94 -6.19
CA MET A 69 1.23 -2.63 -5.96
C MET A 69 1.88 -2.60 -4.57
N ASN A 70 3.08 -2.01 -4.47
CA ASN A 70 3.85 -1.95 -3.23
C ASN A 70 4.23 -0.51 -2.87
N CYS A 71 4.19 -0.21 -1.57
CA CYS A 71 4.71 1.00 -0.98
C CYS A 71 5.93 0.61 -0.13
N ASN A 72 7.09 1.21 -0.42
CA ASN A 72 8.33 0.93 0.29
C ASN A 72 8.46 1.83 1.53
N LEU A 73 7.81 1.42 2.61
CA LEU A 73 7.80 2.15 3.88
C LEU A 73 9.18 2.22 4.56
N SER A 74 10.14 1.38 4.16
CA SER A 74 11.54 1.51 4.57
C SER A 74 12.08 2.91 4.37
N ALA A 75 11.69 3.59 3.27
CA ALA A 75 12.18 4.91 2.89
C ALA A 75 11.93 6.00 3.97
N ILE A 76 11.00 5.77 4.89
CA ILE A 76 10.61 6.73 5.94
C ILE A 76 10.66 6.17 7.36
N THR A 77 11.01 4.90 7.53
CA THR A 77 11.02 4.22 8.83
C THR A 77 12.41 3.91 9.35
N VAL A 78 13.38 3.66 8.45
CA VAL A 78 14.77 3.36 8.82
C VAL A 78 15.72 4.17 7.95
N PRO A 79 16.48 5.12 8.53
CA PRO A 79 17.47 5.89 7.77
C PRO A 79 18.45 4.97 7.03
N GLY A 80 18.62 5.20 5.73
CA GLY A 80 19.52 4.43 4.86
C GLY A 80 18.93 3.13 4.28
N TRP A 81 17.73 2.72 4.68
CA TRP A 81 17.01 1.67 3.94
C TRP A 81 16.35 2.23 2.67
N GLY A 82 16.28 1.42 1.61
CA GLY A 82 15.69 1.83 0.33
C GLY A 82 16.55 2.81 -0.49
N GLY A 83 17.81 3.05 -0.10
CA GLY A 83 18.75 3.88 -0.84
C GLY A 83 18.45 5.39 -0.80
N MET A 84 17.45 5.83 -0.02
CA MET A 84 17.08 7.23 0.13
C MET A 84 17.76 7.85 1.35
N THR A 85 18.36 9.01 1.16
CA THR A 85 19.13 9.72 2.20
C THR A 85 18.35 10.85 2.86
N ASP A 86 17.29 11.35 2.23
CA ASP A 86 16.43 12.42 2.75
C ASP A 86 15.05 11.87 3.16
N ALA A 87 14.60 12.25 4.36
CA ALA A 87 13.29 11.91 4.90
C ALA A 87 12.14 12.58 4.12
N GLU A 88 12.37 13.72 3.48
CA GLU A 88 11.35 14.38 2.65
C GLU A 88 11.15 13.64 1.31
N GLU A 89 12.25 13.29 0.63
CA GLU A 89 12.20 12.47 -0.59
C GLU A 89 11.54 11.11 -0.34
N GLY A 90 11.88 10.45 0.78
CA GLY A 90 11.24 9.20 1.17
C GLY A 90 9.74 9.32 1.42
N ARG A 91 9.30 10.45 2.01
CA ARG A 91 7.88 10.73 2.26
C ARG A 91 7.11 10.96 0.97
N GLU A 92 7.65 11.75 0.05
CA GLU A 92 6.98 11.99 -1.24
C GLU A 92 6.93 10.72 -2.07
N TYR A 93 8.01 9.93 -2.08
CA TYR A 93 8.03 8.62 -2.72
C TYR A 93 6.94 7.68 -2.19
N CYS A 94 6.79 7.58 -0.86
CA CYS A 94 5.71 6.78 -0.27
C CYS A 94 4.32 7.36 -0.63
N ARG A 95 4.18 8.69 -0.67
CA ARG A 95 2.92 9.35 -1.02
C ARG A 95 2.50 9.04 -2.45
N GLU A 96 3.43 9.07 -3.40
CA GLU A 96 3.16 8.72 -4.80
C GLU A 96 2.71 7.26 -4.92
N GLN A 97 3.39 6.33 -4.24
CA GLN A 97 3.04 4.92 -4.25
C GLN A 97 1.65 4.66 -3.65
N LEU A 98 1.37 5.23 -2.46
CA LEU A 98 0.06 5.12 -1.82
C LEU A 98 -1.03 5.82 -2.65
N GLY A 99 -0.74 6.96 -3.26
CA GLY A 99 -1.67 7.67 -4.14
C GLY A 99 -2.02 6.86 -5.40
N ALA A 100 -1.06 6.16 -5.98
CA ALA A 100 -1.31 5.26 -7.11
C ALA A 100 -2.19 4.07 -6.70
N MET A 101 -1.96 3.48 -5.51
CA MET A 101 -2.81 2.41 -4.97
C MET A 101 -4.25 2.87 -4.75
N TYR A 102 -4.41 4.04 -4.15
CA TYR A 102 -5.73 4.63 -3.90
C TYR A 102 -6.50 4.83 -5.21
N LYS A 103 -5.89 5.47 -6.21
CA LYS A 103 -6.49 5.68 -7.53
C LYS A 103 -6.86 4.37 -8.24
N HIS A 104 -6.01 3.35 -8.13
CA HIS A 104 -6.29 2.03 -8.70
C HIS A 104 -7.57 1.43 -8.09
N LEU A 105 -7.69 1.46 -6.76
CA LEU A 105 -8.89 0.95 -6.08
C LEU A 105 -10.14 1.80 -6.37
N GLU A 106 -10.02 3.13 -6.48
CA GLU A 106 -11.14 3.99 -6.87
C GLU A 106 -11.66 3.62 -8.27
N SER A 107 -10.73 3.34 -9.21
CA SER A 107 -11.08 2.86 -10.54
C SER A 107 -11.83 1.53 -10.49
N LEU A 108 -11.40 0.57 -9.67
CA LEU A 108 -12.09 -0.71 -9.52
C LEU A 108 -13.46 -0.57 -8.87
N LEU A 109 -13.58 0.35 -7.90
CA LEU A 109 -14.85 0.62 -7.23
C LEU A 109 -15.86 1.23 -8.22
N GLN A 110 -15.43 2.21 -9.02
CA GLN A 110 -16.25 2.82 -10.07
C GLN A 110 -16.70 1.79 -11.11
N ASP A 111 -15.79 0.93 -11.58
CA ASP A 111 -16.12 -0.19 -12.49
C ASP A 111 -17.18 -1.11 -11.87
N SER A 112 -17.02 -1.42 -10.59
CA SER A 112 -17.94 -2.29 -9.84
C SER A 112 -19.34 -1.70 -9.68
N GLN A 113 -19.44 -0.37 -9.61
CA GLN A 113 -20.70 0.35 -9.48
C GLN A 113 -21.38 0.62 -10.83
N GLY A 114 -20.60 0.73 -11.92
CA GLY A 114 -21.09 1.15 -13.23
C GLY A 114 -21.66 0.05 -14.13
N GLY A 115 -21.67 -1.21 -13.70
CA GLY A 115 -22.00 -2.33 -14.60
C GLY A 115 -23.38 -2.97 -14.44
N ASP A 116 -24.39 -2.22 -14.00
CA ASP A 116 -25.81 -2.57 -14.20
C ASP A 116 -26.45 -1.50 -15.10
N ALA A 117 -26.29 -1.63 -16.42
CA ALA A 117 -27.06 -0.92 -17.44
C ALA A 117 -27.41 -1.88 -18.59
#